data_AF-A0AA85F0X2-F1
#
_entry.id   AF-A0AA85F0X2-F1
#
_cell.length_a   1.000
_cell.length_b   1.000
_cell.length_c   1.000
_cell.angle_alpha   90.00
_cell.angle_beta   90.00
_cell.angle_gamma   90.00
#
_symmetry.space_group_name_H-M   'P 1'
#
loop_
_entity.id
_entity.type
_entity.pdbx_description
1 polymer ?
#
loop_
_entity_poly.entity_id
_entity_poly.type
_entity_poly.pdbx_seq_one_letter_code
_entity_poly.pdbx_strand_id
1 'polypeptide(L)'
;MANPFDETILEGFICPKCMVTFGTPDLLSQHFKVEHRSINIPENGECLSVTNPVLKTQADLITSSAFYDRKNEIQSIGVYQSLTPKFMQLRKNHINRSSLETNRLLIRLEKLIDVAETHESDRKVFEQTIVPWIDAKVDLCPCCGKGFGLGAEMAFPDEDDMYLNSSENNASIFRFWPNKTNVTRLTNTILDYNPVYRRRHHCRLCGYVLCADCSYFISIHNARGLLHALNGQDLDLFPVPSNASDANDHPNYLFESEVIFRKGSISASQNGYELRICPICVNILKRKVSSLKTLPINTPIIQMHIEFKELMKKVCEWLPSYTIIAASLNSGEQKYTLESARSMHSDLLQALQKIETLGRQFAKYSEPDSKLYINRVVARLTLAVYRRARHFVQNYLPPLQTLPTLRQYDNLTSQRKVELAVRWSEEDKALAEVSCTVSH
;
A
#
# COMPACT_ATOMS: atom_id res chain seq x y z
N MET A 1 -44.60 6.36 -19.56
CA MET A 1 -43.21 6.48 -19.06
C MET A 1 -42.37 5.52 -19.90
N ALA A 2 -41.53 6.09 -20.77
CA ALA A 2 -40.65 5.33 -21.66
C ALA A 2 -39.48 4.74 -20.86
N ASN A 3 -39.10 3.50 -21.20
CA ASN A 3 -37.95 2.79 -20.65
C ASN A 3 -36.68 3.28 -21.40
N PRO A 4 -35.59 3.71 -20.74
CA PRO A 4 -34.47 4.39 -21.41
C PRO A 4 -33.45 3.46 -22.10
N PHE A 5 -33.78 2.18 -22.30
CA PHE A 5 -32.83 1.16 -22.81
C PHE A 5 -33.29 0.44 -24.08
N ASP A 6 -34.23 1.00 -24.83
CA ASP A 6 -34.62 0.42 -26.13
C ASP A 6 -33.67 0.93 -27.24
N GLU A 7 -32.38 0.61 -27.12
CA GLU A 7 -31.48 0.61 -28.27
C GLU A 7 -31.84 -0.62 -29.10
N THR A 8 -32.61 -0.42 -30.15
CA THR A 8 -32.95 -1.43 -31.14
C THR A 8 -31.68 -2.14 -31.62
N ILE A 9 -31.48 -3.38 -31.17
CA ILE A 9 -30.36 -4.23 -31.59
C ILE A 9 -30.54 -4.48 -33.09
N LEU A 10 -29.63 -3.92 -33.90
CA LEU A 10 -29.61 -4.14 -35.35
C LEU A 10 -28.98 -5.51 -35.63
N GLU A 11 -29.81 -6.52 -35.87
CA GLU A 11 -29.38 -7.88 -36.22
C GLU A 11 -29.47 -8.10 -37.74
N GLY A 12 -28.39 -8.57 -38.37
CA GLY A 12 -28.32 -8.82 -39.82
C GLY A 12 -26.91 -8.78 -40.39
N PHE A 13 -26.78 -8.82 -41.72
CA PHE A 13 -25.48 -8.72 -42.41
C PHE A 13 -25.07 -7.25 -42.52
N ILE A 14 -24.39 -6.72 -41.51
CA ILE A 14 -24.01 -5.30 -41.43
C ILE A 14 -22.55 -5.13 -41.81
N CYS A 15 -22.23 -4.14 -42.64
CA CYS A 15 -20.84 -3.82 -42.95
C CYS A 15 -20.16 -3.17 -41.75
N PRO A 16 -19.07 -3.75 -41.19
CA PRO A 16 -18.46 -3.26 -39.96
C PRO A 16 -17.71 -1.94 -40.13
N LYS A 17 -17.54 -1.45 -41.36
CA LYS A 17 -16.79 -0.23 -41.65
C LYS A 17 -17.68 1.00 -41.89
N CYS A 18 -18.89 0.81 -42.41
CA CYS A 18 -19.84 1.91 -42.68
C CYS A 18 -21.21 1.72 -41.99
N MET A 19 -21.42 0.59 -41.30
CA MET A 19 -22.63 0.23 -40.56
C MET A 19 -23.92 0.15 -41.39
N VAL A 20 -23.81 -0.03 -42.70
CA VAL A 20 -24.97 -0.28 -43.60
C VAL A 20 -25.41 -1.73 -43.49
N THR A 21 -26.73 -1.97 -43.41
CA THR A 21 -27.34 -3.29 -43.32
C THR A 21 -27.61 -3.89 -44.71
N PHE A 22 -27.36 -5.18 -44.86
CA PHE A 22 -27.60 -5.94 -46.08
C PHE A 22 -28.47 -7.17 -45.78
N GLY A 23 -29.31 -7.55 -46.75
CA GLY A 23 -30.24 -8.67 -46.60
C GLY A 23 -29.62 -10.05 -46.76
N THR A 24 -28.43 -10.16 -47.38
CA THR A 24 -27.75 -11.43 -47.62
C THR A 24 -26.22 -11.30 -47.44
N PRO A 25 -25.52 -12.39 -47.08
CA PRO A 25 -24.08 -12.37 -46.88
C PRO A 25 -23.30 -12.08 -48.17
N ASP A 26 -23.83 -12.47 -49.33
CA ASP A 26 -23.20 -12.23 -50.63
C ASP A 26 -23.17 -10.75 -51.00
N LEU A 27 -24.26 -10.02 -50.73
CA LEU A 27 -24.35 -8.58 -50.95
C LEU A 27 -23.39 -7.81 -50.03
N LEU A 28 -23.28 -8.22 -48.77
CA LEU A 28 -22.29 -7.66 -47.83
C LEU A 28 -20.85 -7.93 -48.32
N SER A 29 -20.56 -9.15 -48.76
CA SER A 29 -19.24 -9.53 -49.28
C SER A 29 -18.87 -8.75 -50.55
N GLN A 30 -19.83 -8.54 -51.45
CA GLN A 30 -19.65 -7.73 -52.65
C GLN A 30 -19.42 -6.26 -52.30
N HIS A 31 -20.24 -5.69 -51.40
CA HIS A 31 -20.05 -4.33 -50.89
C HIS A 31 -18.65 -4.15 -50.27
N PHE A 32 -18.21 -5.08 -49.43
CA PHE A 32 -16.90 -5.01 -48.78
C PHE A 32 -15.74 -5.12 -49.77
N LYS A 33 -15.86 -5.98 -50.79
CA LYS A 33 -14.84 -6.15 -51.84
C LYS A 33 -14.73 -4.94 -52.77
N VAL A 34 -15.83 -4.24 -53.04
CA VAL A 34 -15.86 -3.09 -53.97
C VAL A 34 -15.49 -1.81 -53.23
N GLU A 35 -16.08 -1.55 -52.06
CA GLU A 35 -15.95 -0.27 -51.34
C GLU A 35 -14.77 -0.23 -50.35
N HIS A 36 -14.18 -1.37 -49.97
CA HIS A 36 -13.16 -1.46 -48.90
C HIS A 36 -11.89 -2.23 -49.30
N ARG A 37 -11.51 -2.14 -50.57
CA ARG A 37 -10.55 -2.99 -51.30
C ARG A 37 -9.05 -2.84 -50.96
N SER A 38 -8.65 -2.89 -49.69
CA SER A 38 -7.21 -2.84 -49.33
C SER A 38 -6.81 -3.94 -48.35
N ILE A 39 -6.37 -5.09 -48.89
CA ILE A 39 -5.15 -5.88 -48.54
C ILE A 39 -5.31 -7.31 -49.14
N ASN A 40 -4.31 -7.73 -49.93
CA ASN A 40 -4.19 -9.03 -50.58
C ASN A 40 -3.56 -10.08 -49.63
N ILE A 41 -4.07 -11.32 -49.64
CA ILE A 41 -3.40 -12.51 -49.07
C ILE A 41 -2.98 -13.42 -50.24
N PRO A 42 -1.70 -13.79 -50.39
CA PRO A 42 -1.23 -14.63 -51.49
C PRO A 42 -1.49 -16.13 -51.27
N GLU A 43 -1.75 -16.81 -52.38
CA GLU A 43 -2.01 -18.24 -52.55
C GLU A 43 -0.76 -19.10 -52.25
N ASN A 44 -0.99 -20.27 -51.66
CA ASN A 44 0.00 -21.20 -51.12
C ASN A 44 0.89 -21.91 -52.18
N GLY A 45 2.11 -22.30 -51.77
CA GLY A 45 2.86 -23.42 -52.35
C GLY A 45 4.39 -23.29 -52.25
N GLU A 46 5.00 -23.45 -51.06
CA GLU A 46 5.89 -24.57 -50.66
C GLU A 46 7.35 -24.50 -51.19
N CYS A 47 8.43 -24.99 -50.56
CA CYS A 47 8.60 -26.03 -49.54
C CYS A 47 9.97 -25.93 -48.84
N LEU A 48 10.05 -26.50 -47.64
CA LEU A 48 11.28 -26.98 -46.98
C LEU A 48 11.76 -28.28 -47.65
N SER A 49 13.07 -28.48 -47.76
CA SER A 49 13.69 -29.78 -48.04
C SER A 49 13.85 -30.55 -46.71
N VAL A 50 13.77 -31.89 -46.59
CA VAL A 50 14.39 -32.95 -47.40
C VAL A 50 13.62 -34.28 -47.22
N THR A 51 13.03 -34.72 -48.34
CA THR A 51 12.93 -36.06 -48.97
C THR A 51 12.52 -37.36 -48.23
N ASN A 52 11.42 -37.93 -48.77
CA ASN A 52 10.86 -39.29 -48.65
C ASN A 52 11.66 -40.37 -49.43
N PRO A 53 11.29 -41.68 -49.35
CA PRO A 53 10.23 -42.21 -50.22
C PRO A 53 9.28 -43.23 -49.54
N VAL A 54 7.96 -43.01 -49.57
CA VAL A 54 6.96 -43.64 -50.46
C VAL A 54 6.66 -45.12 -50.17
N LEU A 55 5.46 -45.38 -49.63
CA LEU A 55 4.55 -46.41 -50.14
C LEU A 55 3.13 -45.82 -50.20
N LYS A 56 2.55 -45.78 -51.41
CA LYS A 56 1.15 -45.41 -51.68
C LYS A 56 0.28 -46.65 -51.54
N THR A 57 -0.86 -46.59 -50.82
CA THR A 57 -2.22 -46.87 -51.36
C THR A 57 -3.32 -46.79 -50.28
N GLN A 58 -4.39 -46.07 -50.64
CA GLN A 58 -5.82 -46.27 -50.36
C GLN A 58 -6.47 -46.05 -48.96
N ALA A 59 -7.63 -45.40 -49.06
CA ALA A 59 -8.81 -45.35 -48.17
C ALA A 59 -8.90 -44.21 -47.12
N ASP A 60 -9.62 -43.17 -47.56
CA ASP A 60 -10.73 -42.50 -46.86
C ASP A 60 -10.52 -41.95 -45.44
N LEU A 61 -10.20 -40.66 -45.36
CA LEU A 61 -10.64 -39.81 -44.25
C LEU A 61 -11.67 -38.82 -44.77
N ILE A 62 -12.89 -39.34 -44.85
CA ILE A 62 -14.14 -38.59 -44.89
C ILE A 62 -14.15 -37.68 -43.65
N THR A 63 -13.79 -36.41 -43.80
CA THR A 63 -14.22 -35.37 -42.85
C THR A 63 -15.72 -35.18 -43.07
N SER A 64 -16.49 -36.07 -42.44
CA SER A 64 -17.93 -36.09 -42.51
C SER A 64 -18.50 -34.85 -41.85
N SER A 65 -19.23 -34.04 -42.62
CA SER A 65 -20.17 -33.02 -42.15
C SER A 65 -21.32 -33.57 -41.27
N ALA A 66 -21.21 -34.79 -40.72
CA ALA A 66 -22.20 -35.40 -39.83
C ALA A 66 -22.32 -34.73 -38.44
N PHE A 67 -21.56 -33.67 -38.15
CA PHE A 67 -21.63 -33.01 -36.84
C PHE A 67 -22.79 -32.01 -36.69
N TYR A 68 -23.39 -31.54 -37.80
CA TYR A 68 -24.43 -30.51 -37.74
C TYR A 68 -25.82 -30.97 -38.21
N ASP A 69 -26.00 -32.26 -38.52
CA ASP A 69 -27.31 -32.82 -38.90
C ASP A 69 -27.76 -33.96 -37.96
N ARG A 70 -27.61 -33.77 -36.64
CA ARG A 70 -28.35 -34.57 -35.64
C ARG A 70 -29.58 -33.82 -35.16
N LYS A 71 -30.62 -33.81 -35.99
CA LYS A 71 -31.98 -33.59 -35.47
C LYS A 71 -32.41 -34.85 -34.71
N ASN A 72 -32.56 -34.71 -33.40
CA ASN A 72 -33.22 -35.64 -32.46
C ASN A 72 -32.47 -36.89 -31.99
N GLU A 73 -31.21 -36.77 -31.58
CA GLU A 73 -30.62 -37.75 -30.65
C GLU A 73 -30.30 -37.09 -29.32
N ILE A 74 -30.96 -37.53 -28.24
CA ILE A 74 -30.60 -37.16 -26.87
C ILE A 74 -29.22 -37.77 -26.62
N GLN A 75 -28.19 -36.93 -26.63
CA GLN A 75 -26.82 -37.34 -26.35
C GLN A 75 -26.75 -37.86 -24.90
N SER A 76 -26.35 -39.12 -24.71
CA SER A 76 -26.02 -39.63 -23.39
C SER A 76 -24.84 -38.82 -22.83
N ILE A 77 -24.93 -38.35 -21.58
CA ILE A 77 -23.88 -37.58 -20.89
C ILE A 77 -22.52 -38.26 -21.11
N GLY A 78 -21.67 -37.63 -21.91
CA GLY A 78 -20.28 -38.03 -22.06
C GLY A 78 -19.48 -37.71 -20.80
N VAL A 79 -18.31 -38.33 -20.66
CA VAL A 79 -17.38 -38.01 -19.57
C VAL A 79 -16.87 -36.57 -19.77
N TYR A 80 -17.41 -35.63 -18.98
CA TYR A 80 -16.90 -34.26 -18.93
C TYR A 80 -15.85 -34.16 -17.83
N GLN A 81 -14.68 -33.60 -18.15
CA GLN A 81 -13.70 -33.24 -17.13
C GLN A 81 -13.63 -31.72 -17.00
N SER A 82 -14.01 -31.21 -15.83
CA SER A 82 -13.88 -29.77 -15.55
C SER A 82 -12.40 -29.38 -15.46
N LEU A 83 -11.99 -28.36 -16.22
CA LEU A 83 -10.67 -27.73 -16.11
C LEU A 83 -10.61 -26.63 -15.04
N THR A 84 -11.74 -26.32 -14.40
CA THR A 84 -11.83 -25.34 -13.31
C THR A 84 -10.84 -25.63 -12.17
N PRO A 85 -10.62 -26.89 -11.72
CA PRO A 85 -9.61 -27.19 -10.71
C PRO A 85 -8.19 -26.81 -11.14
N LYS A 86 -7.82 -27.11 -12.39
CA LYS A 86 -6.49 -26.78 -12.96
C LYS A 86 -6.31 -25.27 -13.08
N PHE A 87 -7.33 -24.55 -13.54
CA PHE A 87 -7.33 -23.09 -13.58
C PHE A 87 -7.16 -22.48 -12.18
N MET A 88 -7.93 -22.97 -11.19
CA MET A 88 -7.85 -22.49 -9.81
C MET A 88 -6.47 -22.75 -9.19
N GLN A 89 -5.85 -23.89 -9.49
CA GLN A 89 -4.48 -24.20 -9.06
C GLN A 89 -3.45 -23.24 -9.66
N LEU A 90 -3.49 -23.00 -10.97
CA LEU A 90 -2.60 -22.06 -11.64
C LEU A 90 -2.77 -20.64 -11.11
N ARG A 91 -4.02 -20.20 -10.95
CA ARG A 91 -4.36 -18.89 -10.37
C ARG A 91 -3.83 -18.77 -8.95
N LYS A 92 -4.03 -19.78 -8.10
CA LYS A 92 -3.52 -19.82 -6.72
C LYS A 92 -2.00 -19.70 -6.69
N ASN A 93 -1.28 -20.42 -7.55
CA ASN A 93 0.17 -20.35 -7.64
C ASN A 93 0.65 -18.95 -8.04
N HIS A 94 0.01 -18.33 -9.04
CA HIS A 94 0.34 -16.98 -9.48
C HIS A 94 0.11 -15.93 -8.39
N ILE A 95 -1.06 -15.97 -7.74
CA ILE A 95 -1.40 -15.05 -6.63
C ILE A 95 -0.41 -15.23 -5.48
N ASN A 96 -0.16 -16.47 -5.05
CA ASN A 96 0.78 -16.76 -3.98
C ASN A 96 2.18 -16.23 -4.28
N ARG A 97 2.69 -16.41 -5.51
CA ARG A 97 3.99 -15.89 -5.90
C ARG A 97 4.04 -14.36 -5.81
N SER A 98 3.06 -13.67 -6.39
CA SER A 98 3.00 -12.20 -6.33
C SER A 98 2.88 -11.68 -4.89
N SER A 99 2.07 -12.34 -4.04
CA SER A 99 1.90 -11.96 -2.64
C SER A 99 3.16 -12.22 -1.81
N LEU A 100 3.84 -13.35 -2.02
CA LEU A 100 5.10 -13.67 -1.33
C LEU A 100 6.21 -12.70 -1.73
N GLU A 101 6.38 -12.42 -3.01
CA GLU A 101 7.37 -11.44 -3.50
C GLU A 101 7.11 -10.06 -2.88
N THR A 102 5.87 -9.59 -2.91
CA THR A 102 5.49 -8.28 -2.33
C THR A 102 5.72 -8.25 -0.81
N ASN A 103 5.19 -9.22 -0.06
CA ASN A 103 5.30 -9.26 1.39
C ASN A 103 6.76 -9.35 1.86
N ARG A 104 7.60 -10.12 1.14
CA ARG A 104 9.04 -10.19 1.40
C ARG A 104 9.71 -8.82 1.26
N LEU A 105 9.36 -8.05 0.23
CA LEU A 105 9.91 -6.70 0.05
C LEU A 105 9.44 -5.75 1.15
N LEU A 106 8.16 -5.82 1.56
CA LEU A 106 7.62 -4.97 2.62
C LEU A 106 8.27 -5.24 3.98
N ILE A 107 8.40 -6.51 4.38
CA ILE A 107 9.05 -6.89 5.64
C ILE A 107 10.53 -6.46 5.64
N ARG A 108 11.22 -6.59 4.50
CA ARG A 108 12.61 -6.14 4.39
C ARG A 108 12.73 -4.63 4.45
N LEU A 109 11.80 -3.91 3.78
CA LEU A 109 11.75 -2.45 3.82
C LEU A 109 11.51 -1.96 5.25
N GLU A 110 10.62 -2.61 6.00
CA GLU A 110 10.35 -2.34 7.42
C GLU A 110 11.62 -2.45 8.26
N LYS A 111 12.34 -3.56 8.15
CA LYS A 111 13.61 -3.76 8.88
C LYS A 111 14.71 -2.78 8.46
N LEU A 112 14.73 -2.37 7.20
CA LEU A 112 15.75 -1.46 6.67
C LEU A 112 15.46 0.01 7.00
N ILE A 113 14.29 0.35 7.53
CA ILE A 113 13.99 1.72 7.98
C ILE A 113 14.81 2.08 9.22
N ASP A 114 15.02 1.12 10.11
CA ASP A 114 15.72 1.33 11.39
C ASP A 114 17.24 1.46 11.20
N VAL A 115 17.75 1.23 9.98
CA VAL A 115 19.16 1.43 9.64
C VAL A 115 19.64 2.87 9.90
N ALA A 116 18.73 3.85 9.86
CA ALA A 116 19.06 5.25 10.14
C ALA A 116 19.60 5.45 11.57
N GLU A 117 19.17 4.60 12.51
CA GLU A 117 19.54 4.63 13.93
C GLU A 117 20.89 3.92 14.19
N THR A 118 21.39 3.15 13.22
CA THR A 118 22.68 2.47 13.32
C THR A 118 23.86 3.41 12.98
N HIS A 119 24.99 3.20 13.65
CA HIS A 119 26.24 3.91 13.38
C HIS A 119 26.68 3.72 11.92
N GLU A 120 27.24 4.77 11.31
CA GLU A 120 27.56 4.79 9.87
C GLU A 120 28.50 3.66 9.43
N SER A 121 29.41 3.22 10.29
CA SER A 121 30.32 2.09 10.05
C SER A 121 29.60 0.75 9.91
N ASP A 122 28.49 0.56 10.64
CA ASP A 122 27.85 -0.74 10.82
C ASP A 122 26.63 -0.90 9.91
N ARG A 123 26.15 0.21 9.31
CA ARG A 123 25.01 0.24 8.38
C ARG A 123 25.11 -0.82 7.31
N LYS A 124 26.27 -0.96 6.66
CA LYS A 124 26.47 -1.93 5.57
C LYS A 124 26.34 -3.37 6.06
N VAL A 125 26.90 -3.67 7.23
CA VAL A 125 26.81 -5.00 7.85
C VAL A 125 25.35 -5.28 8.23
N PHE A 126 24.67 -4.32 8.85
CA PHE A 126 23.24 -4.41 9.15
C PHE A 126 22.39 -4.66 7.90
N GLU A 127 22.58 -3.89 6.82
CA GLU A 127 21.85 -4.11 5.56
C GLU A 127 22.02 -5.54 5.02
N GLN A 128 23.22 -6.10 5.16
CA GLN A 128 23.56 -7.45 4.71
C GLN A 128 22.96 -8.55 5.60
N THR A 129 22.75 -8.29 6.90
CA THR A 129 22.03 -9.25 7.78
C THR A 129 20.55 -9.34 7.40
N ILE A 130 19.94 -8.26 6.90
CA ILE A 130 18.54 -8.26 6.45
C ILE A 130 18.40 -8.94 5.09
N VAL A 131 19.31 -8.63 4.16
CA VAL A 131 19.30 -9.18 2.80
C VAL A 131 20.72 -9.53 2.37
N PRO A 132 21.05 -10.83 2.20
CA PRO A 132 22.31 -11.23 1.60
C PRO A 132 22.45 -10.65 0.19
N TRP A 133 23.57 -10.00 -0.08
CA TRP A 133 23.86 -9.44 -1.39
C TRP A 133 24.51 -10.50 -2.26
N ILE A 134 24.07 -10.59 -3.51
CA ILE A 134 24.60 -11.58 -4.43
C ILE A 134 26.02 -11.16 -4.85
N ASP A 135 27.00 -11.99 -4.52
CA ASP A 135 28.41 -11.78 -4.90
C ASP A 135 28.83 -12.61 -6.13
N ALA A 136 27.86 -12.92 -7.00
CA ALA A 136 28.16 -13.61 -8.24
C ALA A 136 29.03 -12.72 -9.14
N LYS A 137 29.97 -13.36 -9.86
CA LYS A 137 30.69 -12.73 -10.97
C LYS A 137 29.70 -12.47 -12.09
N VAL A 138 29.18 -11.25 -12.12
CA VAL A 138 28.20 -10.78 -13.10
C VAL A 138 28.88 -9.71 -13.93
N ASP A 139 29.09 -10.01 -15.21
CA ASP A 139 29.78 -9.10 -16.14
C ASP A 139 28.82 -8.11 -16.80
N LEU A 140 27.52 -8.41 -16.83
CA LEU A 140 26.48 -7.56 -17.45
C LEU A 140 25.41 -7.18 -16.44
N CYS A 141 24.95 -5.92 -16.48
CA CYS A 141 23.82 -5.48 -15.66
C CYS A 141 22.55 -6.26 -16.01
N PRO A 142 21.93 -7.01 -15.07
CA PRO A 142 20.72 -7.78 -15.35
C PRO A 142 19.50 -6.93 -15.76
N CYS A 143 19.53 -5.61 -15.50
CA CYS A 143 18.45 -4.70 -15.83
C CYS A 143 18.55 -4.09 -17.24
N CYS A 144 19.76 -3.87 -17.76
CA CYS A 144 19.95 -3.16 -19.04
C CYS A 144 20.95 -3.82 -20.00
N GLY A 145 21.58 -4.92 -19.60
CA GLY A 145 22.55 -5.66 -20.43
C GLY A 145 23.91 -4.97 -20.61
N LYS A 146 24.09 -3.74 -20.13
CA LYS A 146 25.39 -3.04 -20.23
C LYS A 146 26.45 -3.74 -19.39
N GLY A 147 27.66 -3.87 -19.94
CA GLY A 147 28.81 -4.42 -19.22
C GLY A 147 29.18 -3.60 -17.99
N PHE A 148 29.48 -4.29 -16.90
CA PHE A 148 30.25 -3.73 -15.80
C PHE A 148 31.70 -3.55 -16.28
N GLY A 149 32.37 -2.50 -15.82
CA GLY A 149 33.73 -2.19 -16.27
C GLY A 149 34.72 -3.31 -15.95
N LEU A 150 35.78 -3.42 -16.75
CA LEU A 150 36.99 -4.15 -16.37
C LEU A 150 37.39 -3.67 -14.96
N GLY A 151 37.63 -4.60 -14.04
CA GLY A 151 37.71 -4.34 -12.61
C GLY A 151 38.59 -3.14 -12.25
N ALA A 152 38.33 -2.56 -11.08
CA ALA A 152 39.11 -1.47 -10.49
C ALA A 152 40.63 -1.77 -10.34
N GLU A 153 41.04 -3.00 -10.65
CA GLU A 153 42.40 -3.52 -10.69
C GLU A 153 43.32 -2.78 -11.67
N MET A 154 42.77 -2.09 -12.68
CA MET A 154 43.56 -1.20 -13.57
C MET A 154 43.58 0.27 -13.13
N ALA A 155 42.68 0.70 -12.25
CA ALA A 155 42.56 2.12 -11.87
C ALA A 155 43.50 2.53 -10.74
N PHE A 156 43.98 1.55 -9.96
CA PHE A 156 45.00 1.70 -8.95
C PHE A 156 45.92 0.48 -9.03
N PRO A 157 47.06 0.55 -9.74
CA PRO A 157 48.13 -0.42 -9.54
C PRO A 157 48.50 -0.37 -8.05
N ASP A 158 48.57 -1.53 -7.39
CA ASP A 158 49.09 -1.61 -6.03
C ASP A 158 50.45 -0.89 -5.98
N GLU A 159 50.66 -0.01 -4.99
CA GLU A 159 51.91 0.78 -4.85
C GLU A 159 53.16 -0.08 -4.55
N ASP A 160 53.05 -1.40 -4.57
CA ASP A 160 54.14 -2.32 -4.23
C ASP A 160 55.02 -2.71 -5.44
N ASP A 161 54.70 -2.30 -6.67
CA ASP A 161 55.57 -2.52 -7.84
C ASP A 161 56.52 -1.34 -8.10
N MET A 162 57.63 -1.42 -7.37
CA MET A 162 58.82 -0.59 -7.41
C MET A 162 59.58 -0.65 -8.76
N TYR A 163 60.25 0.47 -9.10
CA TYR A 163 61.34 0.68 -10.07
C TYR A 163 61.00 1.22 -11.48
N LEU A 164 60.97 2.55 -11.61
CA LEU A 164 61.71 3.23 -12.69
C LEU A 164 62.10 4.66 -12.32
N ASN A 165 63.42 4.91 -12.36
CA ASN A 165 64.06 6.20 -12.21
C ASN A 165 63.59 7.18 -13.28
N SER A 166 63.10 8.35 -12.86
CA SER A 166 63.43 9.61 -13.54
C SER A 166 62.99 10.78 -12.67
N SER A 167 64.01 11.50 -12.22
CA SER A 167 63.99 12.89 -11.81
C SER A 167 63.03 13.74 -12.65
N GLU A 168 62.02 14.33 -12.03
CA GLU A 168 61.57 15.70 -12.32
C GLU A 168 60.60 16.20 -11.24
N ASN A 169 60.91 17.38 -10.72
CA ASN A 169 60.21 18.09 -9.68
C ASN A 169 58.80 18.51 -10.13
N ASN A 170 57.75 18.06 -9.45
CA ASN A 170 56.42 18.69 -9.54
C ASN A 170 55.77 18.80 -8.15
N ALA A 171 56.40 19.60 -7.28
CA ALA A 171 55.93 19.92 -5.93
C ALA A 171 54.83 21.01 -5.90
N SER A 172 53.90 21.03 -6.87
CA SER A 172 52.94 22.12 -7.04
C SER A 172 51.45 21.70 -7.10
N ILE A 173 51.10 20.42 -6.94
CA ILE A 173 49.71 19.95 -7.03
C ILE A 173 49.20 19.32 -5.70
N PHE A 174 49.60 19.86 -4.54
CA PHE A 174 49.17 19.32 -3.23
C PHE A 174 48.54 20.34 -2.28
N ARG A 175 47.99 21.45 -2.77
CA ARG A 175 47.51 22.53 -1.88
C ARG A 175 46.02 22.87 -1.83
N PHE A 176 45.13 22.04 -2.36
CA PHE A 176 43.69 22.16 -2.06
C PHE A 176 43.02 20.79 -2.03
N TRP A 177 43.10 20.10 -0.89
CA TRP A 177 42.36 18.85 -0.68
C TRP A 177 41.19 19.08 0.30
N PRO A 178 39.92 19.02 -0.13
CA PRO A 178 38.77 19.05 0.78
C PRO A 178 38.63 17.70 1.49
N ASN A 179 37.92 17.68 2.64
CA ASN A 179 37.70 16.50 3.49
C ASN A 179 37.56 15.16 2.73
N LYS A 180 38.30 14.14 3.19
CA LYS A 180 38.46 12.79 2.60
C LYS A 180 37.13 12.15 2.17
N THR A 181 36.05 12.35 2.93
CA THR A 181 34.70 11.82 2.66
C THR A 181 34.04 12.41 1.41
N ASN A 182 34.25 13.69 1.13
CA ASN A 182 33.67 14.37 -0.04
C ASN A 182 34.37 13.95 -1.33
N VAL A 183 35.67 13.68 -1.25
CA VAL A 183 36.47 13.17 -2.37
C VAL A 183 36.04 11.75 -2.73
N THR A 184 35.85 10.86 -1.74
CA THR A 184 35.36 9.50 -2.00
C THR A 184 33.95 9.51 -2.60
N ARG A 185 33.07 10.41 -2.17
CA ARG A 185 31.72 10.55 -2.77
C ARG A 185 31.79 11.05 -4.21
N LEU A 186 32.59 12.09 -4.48
CA LEU A 186 32.76 12.65 -5.82
C LEU A 186 33.38 11.63 -6.78
N THR A 187 34.45 10.95 -6.38
CA THR A 187 35.10 9.92 -7.20
C THR A 187 34.19 8.72 -7.43
N ASN A 188 33.43 8.29 -6.42
CA ASN A 188 32.43 7.24 -6.58
C ASN A 188 31.34 7.65 -7.59
N THR A 189 30.84 8.88 -7.53
CA THR A 189 29.84 9.36 -8.49
C THR A 189 30.39 9.44 -9.91
N ILE A 190 31.64 9.86 -10.09
CA ILE A 190 32.27 9.92 -11.42
C ILE A 190 32.45 8.52 -11.99
N LEU A 191 32.84 7.54 -11.15
CA LEU A 191 33.04 6.15 -11.58
C LEU A 191 31.71 5.40 -11.82
N ASP A 192 30.66 5.72 -11.06
CA ASP A 192 29.33 5.11 -11.19
C ASP A 192 28.69 5.35 -12.58
N TYR A 193 28.97 6.51 -13.20
CA TYR A 193 28.46 6.89 -14.53
C TYR A 193 29.52 6.82 -15.64
N ASN A 194 30.73 6.37 -15.33
CA ASN A 194 31.76 6.19 -16.36
C ASN A 194 31.44 4.93 -17.20
N PRO A 195 31.31 5.05 -18.54
CA PRO A 195 31.02 3.90 -19.40
C PRO A 195 32.11 2.82 -19.37
N VAL A 196 33.35 3.17 -19.00
CA VAL A 196 34.51 2.28 -18.90
C VAL A 196 34.58 1.59 -17.53
N TYR A 197 34.19 2.27 -16.45
CA TYR A 197 34.34 1.79 -15.07
C TYR A 197 32.99 1.54 -14.38
N ARG A 198 31.97 1.11 -15.14
CA ARG A 198 30.61 0.89 -14.61
C ARG A 198 30.64 -0.05 -13.41
N ARG A 199 30.31 0.47 -12.23
CA ARG A 199 30.37 -0.26 -10.97
C ARG A 199 29.14 -1.12 -10.72
N ARG A 200 29.36 -2.17 -9.93
CA ARG A 200 28.31 -3.05 -9.40
C ARG A 200 27.71 -2.42 -8.15
N HIS A 201 26.39 -2.39 -8.09
CA HIS A 201 25.64 -2.03 -6.89
C HIS A 201 24.62 -3.10 -6.55
N HIS A 202 24.28 -3.21 -5.27
CA HIS A 202 23.24 -4.13 -4.82
C HIS A 202 21.95 -3.41 -4.47
N CYS A 203 20.82 -4.01 -4.80
CA CYS A 203 19.53 -3.59 -4.29
C CYS A 203 19.40 -4.00 -2.83
N ARG A 204 19.06 -3.05 -1.96
CA ARG A 204 18.91 -3.31 -0.52
C ARG A 204 17.72 -4.22 -0.20
N LEU A 205 16.68 -4.24 -1.03
CA LEU A 205 15.48 -5.06 -0.79
C LEU A 205 15.58 -6.50 -1.28
N CYS A 206 16.38 -6.78 -2.31
CA CYS A 206 16.45 -8.11 -2.92
C CYS A 206 17.87 -8.67 -3.10
N GLY A 207 18.91 -7.86 -2.91
CA GLY A 207 20.30 -8.29 -3.03
C GLY A 207 20.81 -8.40 -4.48
N TYR A 208 19.97 -8.15 -5.49
CA TYR A 208 20.38 -8.22 -6.90
C TYR A 208 21.38 -7.14 -7.27
N VAL A 209 22.31 -7.51 -8.15
CA VAL A 209 23.32 -6.62 -8.73
C VAL A 209 22.70 -5.77 -9.85
N LEU A 210 23.06 -4.50 -9.91
CA LEU A 210 22.63 -3.53 -10.92
C LEU A 210 23.67 -2.41 -11.09
N CYS A 211 23.54 -1.62 -12.17
CA CYS A 211 24.36 -0.42 -12.40
C CYS A 211 23.69 0.85 -11.87
N ALA A 212 24.44 1.96 -11.85
CA ALA A 212 23.95 3.27 -11.39
C ALA A 212 22.73 3.74 -12.20
N ASP A 213 22.76 3.61 -13.54
CA ASP A 213 21.64 3.98 -14.44
C ASP A 213 20.33 3.23 -14.12
N CYS A 214 20.45 2.02 -13.57
CA CYS A 214 19.31 1.17 -13.21
C CYS A 214 18.91 1.31 -11.73
N SER A 215 19.57 2.20 -10.98
CA SER A 215 19.33 2.38 -9.55
C SER A 215 18.24 3.41 -9.30
N TYR A 216 17.33 3.06 -8.39
CA TYR A 216 16.39 3.98 -7.76
C TYR A 216 16.75 4.15 -6.30
N PHE A 217 16.27 5.24 -5.71
CA PHE A 217 16.49 5.57 -4.31
C PHE A 217 15.17 5.93 -3.64
N ILE A 218 14.99 5.49 -2.40
CA ILE A 218 13.88 5.89 -1.52
C ILE A 218 14.49 6.40 -0.20
N SER A 219 14.04 7.55 0.28
CA SER A 219 14.42 8.04 1.61
C SER A 219 13.76 7.21 2.70
N ILE A 220 14.37 7.16 3.88
CA ILE A 220 13.79 6.46 5.04
C ILE A 220 12.41 7.05 5.41
N HIS A 221 12.23 8.36 5.27
CA HIS A 221 10.94 9.03 5.46
C HIS A 221 9.88 8.50 4.49
N ASN A 222 10.18 8.44 3.20
CA ASN A 222 9.25 7.95 2.18
C ASN A 222 8.98 6.45 2.34
N ALA A 223 9.97 5.67 2.80
CA ALA A 223 9.80 4.26 3.12
C ALA A 223 8.83 4.03 4.30
N ARG A 224 8.96 4.82 5.38
CA ARG A 224 8.01 4.82 6.51
C ARG A 224 6.59 5.17 6.05
N GLY A 225 6.46 6.26 5.29
CA GLY A 225 5.17 6.69 4.75
C GLY A 225 4.52 5.64 3.85
N LEU A 226 5.32 4.97 3.00
CA LEU A 226 4.87 3.88 2.16
C LEU A 226 4.33 2.71 3.00
N LEU A 227 5.06 2.25 4.02
CA LEU A 227 4.59 1.15 4.86
C LEU A 227 3.32 1.50 5.63
N HIS A 228 3.24 2.72 6.14
CA HIS A 228 2.07 3.18 6.88
C HIS A 228 0.81 3.18 6.00
N ALA A 229 0.92 3.72 4.80
CA ALA A 229 -0.16 3.69 3.81
C ALA A 229 -0.56 2.25 3.43
N LEU A 230 0.41 1.33 3.35
CA LEU A 230 0.16 -0.07 3.03
C LEU A 230 -0.44 -0.87 4.20
N ASN A 231 -0.16 -0.49 5.46
CA ASN A 231 -0.67 -1.13 6.67
C ASN A 231 -2.04 -0.59 7.14
N GLY A 232 -2.56 0.45 6.48
CA GLY A 232 -3.88 1.02 6.78
C GLY A 232 -3.97 1.68 8.16
N GLN A 233 -2.85 2.19 8.67
CA GLN A 233 -2.78 2.78 10.01
C GLN A 233 -3.15 4.27 10.08
N ASP A 234 -3.00 5.07 9.02
CA ASP A 234 -3.74 6.34 8.85
C ASP A 234 -3.94 6.65 7.37
N LEU A 235 -5.15 7.09 7.02
CA LEU A 235 -5.45 7.73 5.73
C LEU A 235 -5.20 9.25 5.76
N ASP A 236 -4.84 9.83 6.92
CA ASP A 236 -5.00 11.28 7.16
C ASP A 236 -3.76 12.05 7.69
N LEU A 237 -2.52 11.55 7.58
CA LEU A 237 -1.35 12.32 8.06
C LEU A 237 -0.14 12.24 7.12
N PHE A 238 0.05 13.27 6.30
CA PHE A 238 1.38 13.66 5.81
C PHE A 238 1.52 15.19 5.81
N PRO A 239 2.43 15.76 6.62
CA PRO A 239 2.84 17.16 6.48
C PRO A 239 3.74 17.29 5.24
N VAL A 240 3.43 18.24 4.37
CA VAL A 240 4.39 18.76 3.38
C VAL A 240 5.39 19.65 4.12
N PRO A 241 6.70 19.61 3.83
CA PRO A 241 7.60 20.67 4.27
C PRO A 241 7.18 21.96 3.58
N SER A 242 6.59 22.88 4.34
CA SER A 242 6.24 24.22 3.88
C SER A 242 7.49 24.93 3.37
N ASN A 243 7.64 25.04 2.06
CA ASN A 243 8.32 26.17 1.44
C ASN A 243 7.25 27.00 0.76
N ALA A 244 6.95 28.14 1.40
CA ALA A 244 5.94 29.09 1.01
C ALA A 244 6.24 29.72 -0.35
N SER A 245 5.25 29.73 -1.23
CA SER A 245 4.73 30.92 -1.96
C SER A 245 3.75 30.42 -3.01
N ASP A 246 2.49 30.32 -2.62
CA ASP A 246 1.35 30.87 -3.38
C ASP A 246 0.04 30.39 -2.77
N ALA A 247 -0.74 31.36 -2.30
CA ALA A 247 -2.10 31.15 -1.83
C ALA A 247 -3.00 31.03 -3.04
N ASN A 248 -3.48 29.81 -3.33
CA ASN A 248 -4.77 29.46 -3.95
C ASN A 248 -4.69 28.12 -4.69
N ASP A 249 -4.27 27.04 -4.02
CA ASP A 249 -4.50 25.71 -4.57
C ASP A 249 -4.99 24.74 -3.51
N HIS A 250 -6.09 24.06 -3.85
CA HIS A 250 -6.62 22.95 -3.09
C HIS A 250 -5.51 21.93 -2.79
N PRO A 251 -5.46 21.35 -1.58
CA PRO A 251 -4.45 20.36 -1.25
C PRO A 251 -4.67 19.12 -2.13
N ASN A 252 -3.85 19.00 -3.19
CA ASN A 252 -3.76 17.80 -4.02
C ASN A 252 -3.12 16.69 -3.16
N TYR A 253 -3.96 15.97 -2.40
CA TYR A 253 -3.61 14.73 -1.73
C TYR A 253 -3.44 13.62 -2.77
N LEU A 254 -2.37 13.68 -3.57
CA LEU A 254 -2.09 12.66 -4.57
C LEU A 254 -0.65 12.16 -4.43
N PHE A 255 -0.57 10.91 -3.97
CA PHE A 255 0.64 10.09 -3.95
C PHE A 255 1.08 9.82 -5.39
N GLU A 256 1.73 10.78 -6.05
CA GLU A 256 2.32 10.56 -7.35
C GLU A 256 3.51 9.62 -7.20
N SER A 257 3.38 8.45 -7.84
CA SER A 257 4.32 7.34 -7.71
C SER A 257 5.76 7.69 -8.16
N GLU A 258 5.92 8.82 -8.82
CA GLU A 258 7.16 9.35 -9.38
C GLU A 258 8.00 10.11 -8.33
N VAL A 259 7.37 10.68 -7.28
CA VAL A 259 8.04 11.46 -6.23
C VAL A 259 8.69 10.56 -5.16
N ILE A 260 8.18 9.34 -4.95
CA ILE A 260 8.65 8.43 -3.90
C ILE A 260 9.98 7.75 -4.25
N PHE A 261 10.12 7.37 -5.51
CA PHE A 261 11.26 6.61 -6.02
C PHE A 261 12.07 7.48 -6.96
N ARG A 262 13.16 8.05 -6.45
CA ARG A 262 14.04 8.89 -7.23
C ARG A 262 14.91 8.04 -8.13
N LYS A 263 14.89 8.27 -9.45
CA LYS A 263 15.85 7.68 -10.38
C LYS A 263 17.20 8.38 -10.21
N GLY A 264 18.30 7.63 -10.22
CA GLY A 264 19.64 8.18 -10.07
C GLY A 264 19.92 9.31 -11.07
N SER A 265 20.05 10.53 -10.57
CA SER A 265 20.60 11.70 -11.26
C SER A 265 21.18 12.66 -10.22
N ILE A 266 22.20 13.42 -10.61
CA ILE A 266 23.26 14.06 -9.79
C ILE A 266 22.78 15.12 -8.76
N SER A 267 21.48 15.30 -8.54
CA SER A 267 20.99 16.22 -7.50
C SER A 267 21.31 15.65 -6.12
N ALA A 268 22.13 16.34 -5.33
CA ALA A 268 22.29 16.07 -3.91
C ALA A 268 20.91 16.13 -3.24
N SER A 269 20.40 15.00 -2.74
CA SER A 269 19.19 15.03 -1.92
C SER A 269 19.55 15.55 -0.53
N GLN A 270 18.70 16.47 -0.09
CA GLN A 270 18.69 17.12 1.20
C GLN A 270 18.73 16.07 2.33
N ASN A 271 19.67 16.26 3.26
CA ASN A 271 19.78 15.67 4.60
C ASN A 271 18.90 14.43 4.89
N GLY A 272 19.32 13.25 4.43
CA GLY A 272 18.69 11.98 4.80
C GLY A 272 19.40 10.75 4.23
N TYR A 273 19.29 9.62 4.94
CA TYR A 273 19.76 8.32 4.43
C TYR A 273 18.77 7.78 3.37
N GLU A 274 19.30 7.25 2.27
CA GLU A 274 18.51 6.71 1.16
C GLU A 274 18.89 5.24 0.87
N LEU A 275 17.87 4.42 0.65
CA LEU A 275 18.03 3.01 0.28
C LEU A 275 18.07 2.87 -1.25
N ARG A 276 19.09 2.18 -1.77
CA ARG A 276 19.17 1.84 -3.20
C ARG A 276 18.30 0.63 -3.56
N ILE A 277 17.44 0.78 -4.55
CA ILE A 277 16.44 -0.22 -4.97
C ILE A 277 16.52 -0.45 -6.48
N CYS A 278 16.33 -1.70 -6.92
CA CYS A 278 16.28 -2.03 -8.35
C CYS A 278 14.90 -1.75 -8.97
N PRO A 279 14.80 -1.63 -10.32
CA PRO A 279 13.56 -1.30 -11.01
C PRO A 279 12.46 -2.34 -10.76
N ILE A 280 12.83 -3.62 -10.60
CA ILE A 280 11.91 -4.72 -10.35
C ILE A 280 11.19 -4.51 -9.02
N CYS A 281 11.95 -4.26 -7.94
CA CYS A 281 11.40 -4.00 -6.61
C CYS A 281 10.54 -2.73 -6.60
N VAL A 282 10.98 -1.66 -7.28
CA VAL A 282 10.16 -0.45 -7.47
C VAL A 282 8.82 -0.80 -8.11
N ASN A 283 8.82 -1.54 -9.22
CA ASN A 283 7.59 -1.91 -9.92
C ASN A 283 6.65 -2.79 -9.09
N ILE A 284 7.18 -3.68 -8.25
CA ILE A 284 6.36 -4.47 -7.31
C ILE A 284 5.69 -3.54 -6.28
N LEU A 285 6.44 -2.63 -5.67
CA LEU A 285 5.92 -1.68 -4.70
C LEU A 285 4.91 -0.71 -5.34
N LYS A 286 5.21 -0.15 -6.51
CA LYS A 286 4.29 0.71 -7.27
C LYS A 286 2.98 0.00 -7.59
N ARG A 287 3.03 -1.25 -8.08
CA ARG A 287 1.82 -2.05 -8.32
C ARG A 287 0.99 -2.26 -7.06
N LYS A 288 1.64 -2.52 -5.92
CA LYS A 288 0.95 -2.68 -4.64
C LYS A 288 0.25 -1.40 -4.19
N VAL A 289 0.91 -0.25 -4.34
CA VAL A 289 0.32 1.08 -4.07
C VAL A 289 -0.88 1.34 -5.00
N SER A 290 -0.74 1.12 -6.31
CA SER A 290 -1.84 1.31 -7.26
C SER A 290 -2.99 0.33 -7.02
N SER A 291 -2.71 -0.87 -6.53
CA SER A 291 -3.73 -1.83 -6.10
C SER A 291 -4.53 -1.34 -4.87
N LEU A 292 -3.99 -0.44 -4.04
CA LEU A 292 -4.76 0.21 -2.99
C LEU A 292 -5.63 1.33 -3.53
N LYS A 293 -5.13 2.10 -4.51
CA LYS A 293 -5.92 3.16 -5.18
C LYS A 293 -7.14 2.60 -5.92
N THR A 294 -7.02 1.38 -6.44
CA THR A 294 -8.07 0.65 -7.17
C THR A 294 -8.86 -0.32 -6.29
N LEU A 295 -8.49 -0.48 -5.01
CA LEU A 295 -9.35 -1.16 -4.06
C LEU A 295 -10.65 -0.34 -4.01
N PRO A 296 -11.83 -0.96 -4.15
CA PRO A 296 -13.07 -0.22 -4.01
C PRO A 296 -13.23 0.16 -2.53
N ILE A 297 -12.59 1.27 -2.14
CA ILE A 297 -12.73 1.94 -0.84
C ILE A 297 -14.22 2.22 -0.58
N ASN A 298 -15.01 2.33 -1.65
CA ASN A 298 -16.46 2.51 -1.64
C ASN A 298 -17.26 1.21 -1.42
N THR A 299 -16.64 0.07 -1.13
CA THR A 299 -17.43 -1.10 -0.73
C THR A 299 -18.08 -0.84 0.63
N PRO A 300 -19.39 -1.11 0.79
CA PRO A 300 -20.08 -0.82 2.05
C PRO A 300 -19.40 -1.42 3.28
N ILE A 301 -18.79 -2.61 3.14
CA ILE A 301 -18.08 -3.30 4.22
C ILE A 301 -16.82 -2.56 4.70
N ILE A 302 -16.09 -1.91 3.79
CA ILE A 302 -14.90 -1.12 4.14
C ILE A 302 -15.33 0.18 4.81
N GLN A 303 -16.35 0.86 4.27
CA GLN A 303 -16.88 2.09 4.86
C GLN A 303 -17.40 1.89 6.29
N MET A 304 -18.16 0.81 6.51
CA MET A 304 -18.59 0.40 7.85
C MET A 304 -17.41 0.15 8.78
N HIS A 305 -16.29 -0.38 8.28
CA HIS A 305 -15.13 -0.69 9.11
C HIS A 305 -14.36 0.57 9.52
N ILE A 306 -14.24 1.53 8.60
CA ILE A 306 -13.65 2.84 8.87
C ILE A 306 -14.48 3.56 9.93
N GLU A 307 -15.80 3.66 9.75
CA GLU A 307 -16.72 4.27 10.72
C GLU A 307 -16.63 3.57 12.09
N PHE A 308 -16.59 2.24 12.10
CA PHE A 308 -16.45 1.44 13.32
C PHE A 308 -15.16 1.78 14.10
N LYS A 309 -14.01 1.90 13.41
CA LYS A 309 -12.73 2.26 14.03
C LYS A 309 -12.77 3.68 14.62
N GLU A 310 -13.35 4.63 13.88
CA GLU A 310 -13.42 6.02 14.30
C GLU A 310 -14.30 6.20 15.54
N LEU A 311 -15.45 5.51 15.60
CA LEU A 311 -16.30 5.52 16.78
C LEU A 311 -15.59 4.92 18.00
N MET A 312 -14.88 3.79 17.83
CA MET A 312 -14.11 3.19 18.92
C MET A 312 -13.03 4.14 19.45
N LYS A 313 -12.34 4.86 18.55
CA LYS A 313 -11.34 5.86 18.92
C LYS A 313 -11.95 6.99 19.75
N LYS A 314 -13.06 7.57 19.27
CA LYS A 314 -13.79 8.63 19.99
C LYS A 314 -14.21 8.21 21.40
N VAL A 315 -14.74 6.99 21.56
CA VAL A 315 -15.12 6.48 22.89
C VAL A 315 -13.91 6.35 23.82
N CYS A 316 -12.78 5.84 23.32
CA CYS A 316 -11.55 5.75 24.11
C CYS A 316 -11.01 7.11 24.54
N GLU A 317 -11.16 8.14 23.72
CA GLU A 317 -10.71 9.50 24.01
C GLU A 317 -11.65 10.23 24.99
N TRP A 318 -12.97 10.09 24.82
CA TRP A 318 -13.95 10.86 25.60
C TRP A 318 -14.30 10.23 26.95
N LEU A 319 -14.23 8.90 27.09
CA LEU A 319 -14.63 8.22 28.33
C LEU A 319 -13.80 8.64 29.57
N PRO A 320 -12.46 8.80 29.50
CA PRO A 320 -11.68 9.28 30.64
C PRO A 320 -12.11 10.67 31.10
N SER A 321 -12.32 11.60 30.15
CA SER A 321 -12.79 12.95 30.44
C SER A 321 -14.17 12.95 31.09
N TYR A 322 -15.09 12.13 30.56
CA TYR A 322 -16.42 11.97 31.14
C TYR A 322 -16.36 11.44 32.57
N THR A 323 -15.52 10.43 32.85
CA THR A 323 -15.41 9.81 34.16
C THR A 323 -15.01 10.82 35.24
N ILE A 324 -14.08 11.72 34.92
CA ILE A 324 -13.65 12.80 35.83
C ILE A 324 -14.79 13.79 36.07
N ILE A 325 -15.48 14.21 35.01
CA ILE A 325 -16.59 15.17 35.09
C ILE A 325 -17.76 14.57 35.90
N ALA A 326 -18.12 13.31 35.64
CA ALA A 326 -19.18 12.61 36.34
C ALA A 326 -18.87 12.46 37.84
N ALA A 327 -17.63 12.11 38.20
CA ALA A 327 -17.21 12.03 39.60
C ALA A 327 -17.27 13.38 40.32
N SER A 328 -16.77 14.45 39.67
CA SER A 328 -16.82 15.82 40.19
C SER A 328 -18.27 16.26 40.47
N LEU A 329 -19.18 16.07 39.50
CA LEU A 329 -20.60 16.40 39.66
C LEU A 329 -21.32 15.55 40.71
N ASN A 330 -21.03 14.25 40.78
CA ASN A 330 -21.58 13.36 41.80
C ASN A 330 -21.07 13.70 43.21
N SER A 331 -19.92 14.37 43.31
CA SER A 331 -19.41 14.90 44.58
C SER A 331 -19.93 16.31 44.91
N GLY A 332 -20.79 16.91 44.09
CA GLY A 332 -21.34 18.25 44.31
C GLY A 332 -20.42 19.42 43.94
N GLU A 333 -19.35 19.18 43.17
CA GLU A 333 -18.49 20.25 42.67
C GLU A 333 -19.16 21.03 41.54
N GLN A 334 -18.99 22.36 41.54
CA GLN A 334 -19.54 23.24 40.50
C GLN A 334 -18.53 23.57 39.39
N LYS A 335 -17.47 22.76 39.25
CA LYS A 335 -16.40 22.99 38.26
C LYS A 335 -16.88 22.77 36.82
N TYR A 336 -17.87 21.91 36.63
CA TYR A 336 -18.44 21.56 35.32
C TYR A 336 -19.94 21.81 35.32
N THR A 337 -20.52 22.05 34.14
CA THR A 337 -21.97 22.22 34.00
C THR A 337 -22.65 20.87 33.82
N LEU A 338 -23.80 20.69 34.49
CA LEU A 338 -24.59 19.45 34.41
C LEU A 338 -25.09 19.19 32.97
N GLU A 339 -25.40 20.24 32.21
CA GLU A 339 -25.85 20.14 30.82
C GLU A 339 -24.74 19.62 29.89
N SER A 340 -23.51 20.12 30.03
CA SER A 340 -22.36 19.65 29.24
C SER A 340 -22.06 18.18 29.52
N ALA A 341 -22.09 17.78 30.80
CA ALA A 341 -21.92 16.38 31.18
C ALA A 341 -23.03 15.48 30.62
N ARG A 342 -24.29 15.94 30.62
CA ARG A 342 -25.42 15.21 30.02
C ARG A 342 -25.26 15.04 28.51
N SER A 343 -24.82 16.08 27.81
CA SER A 343 -24.52 15.99 26.38
C SER A 343 -23.44 14.94 26.11
N MET A 344 -22.31 15.03 26.81
CA MET A 344 -21.19 14.09 26.66
C MET A 344 -21.60 12.64 26.97
N HIS A 345 -22.42 12.43 28.01
CA HIS A 345 -22.97 11.11 28.35
C HIS A 345 -23.87 10.57 27.23
N SER A 346 -24.76 11.41 26.68
CA SER A 346 -25.62 11.06 25.55
C SER A 346 -24.80 10.69 24.30
N ASP A 347 -23.76 11.47 23.99
CA ASP A 347 -22.90 11.24 22.82
C ASP A 347 -22.11 9.93 22.95
N LEU A 348 -21.58 9.63 24.15
CA LEU A 348 -20.91 8.36 24.45
C LEU A 348 -21.86 7.16 24.31
N LEU A 349 -23.07 7.25 24.85
CA LEU A 349 -24.09 6.21 24.70
C LEU A 349 -24.47 6.00 23.23
N GLN A 350 -24.68 7.08 22.48
CA GLN A 350 -24.99 6.99 21.06
C GLN A 350 -23.83 6.36 20.27
N ALA A 351 -22.58 6.70 20.58
CA ALA A 351 -21.41 6.10 19.96
C ALA A 351 -21.34 4.58 20.25
N LEU A 352 -21.53 4.16 21.51
CA LEU A 352 -21.57 2.74 21.88
C LEU A 352 -22.70 1.97 21.18
N GLN A 353 -23.89 2.57 21.08
CA GLN A 353 -25.02 1.98 20.36
C GLN A 353 -24.75 1.84 18.86
N LYS A 354 -24.11 2.85 18.24
CA LYS A 354 -23.68 2.78 16.84
C LYS A 354 -22.65 1.67 16.62
N ILE A 355 -21.66 1.54 17.52
CA ILE A 355 -20.66 0.44 17.49
C ILE A 355 -21.36 -0.92 17.54
N GLU A 356 -22.35 -1.10 18.41
CA GLU A 356 -23.13 -2.35 18.48
C GLU A 356 -23.90 -2.61 17.19
N THR A 357 -24.53 -1.58 16.64
CA THR A 357 -25.32 -1.66 15.40
C THR A 357 -24.44 -2.06 14.21
N LEU A 358 -23.29 -1.40 14.04
CA LEU A 358 -22.29 -1.76 13.03
C LEU A 358 -21.79 -3.19 13.23
N GLY A 359 -21.52 -3.59 14.48
CA GLY A 359 -21.18 -4.97 14.82
C GLY A 359 -22.21 -5.98 14.31
N ARG A 360 -23.51 -5.73 14.54
CA ARG A 360 -24.59 -6.60 14.04
C ARG A 360 -24.68 -6.60 12.51
N GLN A 361 -24.40 -5.47 11.86
CA GLN A 361 -24.33 -5.40 10.40
C GLN A 361 -23.19 -6.26 9.84
N PHE A 362 -22.01 -6.25 10.48
CA PHE A 362 -20.91 -7.17 10.11
C PHE A 362 -21.29 -8.64 10.24
N ALA A 363 -22.06 -9.02 11.28
CA ALA A 363 -22.49 -10.40 11.47
C ALA A 363 -23.32 -10.93 10.28
N LYS A 364 -24.10 -10.07 9.59
CA LYS A 364 -24.89 -10.45 8.40
C LYS A 364 -24.06 -10.95 7.22
N TYR A 365 -22.77 -10.61 7.15
CA TYR A 365 -21.83 -11.11 6.13
C TYR A 365 -21.26 -12.50 6.48
N SER A 366 -21.49 -12.97 7.71
CA SER A 366 -21.01 -14.27 8.19
C SER A 366 -22.01 -15.41 8.03
N GLU A 367 -23.28 -15.08 7.81
CA GLU A 367 -24.38 -16.03 7.64
C GLU A 367 -24.34 -16.66 6.24
N PRO A 368 -24.22 -18.01 6.11
CA PRO A 368 -24.14 -18.68 4.82
C PRO A 368 -25.34 -18.44 3.90
N ASP A 369 -26.54 -18.29 4.47
CA ASP A 369 -27.80 -18.11 3.75
C ASP A 369 -28.10 -16.65 3.39
N SER A 370 -27.23 -15.71 3.81
CA SER A 370 -27.39 -14.29 3.57
C SER A 370 -26.99 -13.92 2.14
N LYS A 371 -27.75 -13.03 1.51
CA LYS A 371 -27.40 -12.41 0.21
C LYS A 371 -26.08 -11.63 0.26
N LEU A 372 -25.60 -11.29 1.46
CA LEU A 372 -24.35 -10.55 1.69
C LEU A 372 -23.15 -11.48 1.93
N TYR A 373 -23.33 -12.81 1.93
CA TYR A 373 -22.25 -13.76 2.09
C TYR A 373 -21.28 -13.69 0.90
N ILE A 374 -19.98 -13.52 1.19
CA ILE A 374 -18.94 -13.45 0.15
C ILE A 374 -18.11 -14.73 0.11
N ASN A 375 -17.43 -15.04 1.21
CA ASN A 375 -16.62 -16.25 1.35
C ASN A 375 -16.33 -16.54 2.83
N ARG A 376 -15.82 -17.75 3.11
CA ARG A 376 -15.49 -18.20 4.47
C ARG A 376 -14.45 -17.33 5.18
N VAL A 377 -13.52 -16.70 4.46
CA VAL A 377 -12.49 -15.84 5.06
C VAL A 377 -13.10 -14.53 5.55
N VAL A 378 -13.91 -13.88 4.70
CA VAL A 378 -14.65 -12.65 5.05
C VAL A 378 -15.62 -12.94 6.20
N ALA A 379 -16.36 -14.04 6.15
CA ALA A 379 -17.27 -14.45 7.23
C ALA A 379 -16.57 -14.59 8.59
N ARG A 380 -15.36 -15.20 8.61
CA ARG A 380 -14.56 -15.30 9.85
C ARG A 380 -14.09 -13.93 10.34
N LEU A 381 -13.68 -13.06 9.42
CA LEU A 381 -13.23 -11.71 9.75
C LEU A 381 -14.38 -10.86 10.32
N THR A 382 -15.54 -10.83 9.66
CA THR A 382 -16.68 -10.04 10.11
C THR A 382 -17.25 -10.54 11.43
N LEU A 383 -17.22 -11.85 11.67
CA LEU A 383 -17.56 -12.42 12.97
C LEU A 383 -16.58 -12.01 14.07
N ALA A 384 -15.27 -11.92 13.76
CA ALA A 384 -14.28 -11.41 14.70
C ALA A 384 -14.51 -9.93 15.01
N VAL A 385 -14.86 -9.11 14.01
CA VAL A 385 -15.24 -7.70 14.19
C VAL A 385 -16.51 -7.58 15.06
N TYR A 386 -17.54 -8.38 14.81
CA TYR A 386 -18.75 -8.42 15.63
C TYR A 386 -18.44 -8.75 17.10
N ARG A 387 -17.62 -9.79 17.35
CA ARG A 387 -17.19 -10.16 18.71
C ARG A 387 -16.42 -9.03 19.39
N ARG A 388 -15.53 -8.36 18.65
CA ARG A 388 -14.80 -7.20 19.14
C ARG A 388 -15.73 -6.05 19.50
N ALA A 389 -16.74 -5.76 18.67
CA ALA A 389 -17.75 -4.74 18.94
C ALA A 389 -18.49 -5.04 20.25
N ARG A 390 -18.97 -6.27 20.43
CA ARG A 390 -19.70 -6.69 21.62
C ARG A 390 -18.84 -6.58 22.88
N HIS A 391 -17.61 -7.07 22.82
CA HIS A 391 -16.67 -6.98 23.94
C HIS A 391 -16.31 -5.52 24.25
N PHE A 392 -16.15 -4.67 23.24
CA PHE A 392 -15.90 -3.24 23.44
C PHE A 392 -17.08 -2.57 24.16
N VAL A 393 -18.31 -2.77 23.71
CA VAL A 393 -19.49 -2.22 24.39
C VAL A 393 -19.59 -2.76 25.82
N GLN A 394 -19.37 -4.06 26.04
CA GLN A 394 -19.39 -4.66 27.38
C GLN A 394 -18.36 -4.07 28.34
N ASN A 395 -17.19 -3.65 27.83
CA ASN A 395 -16.12 -3.08 28.67
C ASN A 395 -16.31 -1.59 28.94
N TYR A 396 -16.83 -0.84 27.96
CA TYR A 396 -16.92 0.62 28.02
C TYR A 396 -18.29 1.14 28.46
N LEU A 397 -19.32 0.29 28.50
CA LEU A 397 -20.63 0.64 29.05
C LEU A 397 -20.66 0.74 30.58
N PRO A 398 -20.09 -0.20 31.37
CA PRO A 398 -20.15 -0.13 32.83
C PRO A 398 -19.50 1.13 33.46
N PRO A 399 -18.37 1.65 32.95
CA PRO A 399 -17.77 2.89 33.49
C PRO A 399 -18.59 4.17 33.27
N LEU A 400 -19.64 4.15 32.44
CA LEU A 400 -20.54 5.29 32.27
C LEU A 400 -21.40 5.45 33.53
N GLN A 401 -20.85 6.18 34.50
CA GLN A 401 -21.54 6.54 35.73
C GLN A 401 -22.81 7.33 35.42
N THR A 402 -23.88 7.08 36.16
CA THR A 402 -25.10 7.86 36.07
C THR A 402 -24.88 9.25 36.64
N LEU A 403 -25.33 10.28 35.91
CA LEU A 403 -25.30 11.66 36.40
C LEU A 403 -26.44 11.90 37.39
N PRO A 404 -26.24 12.80 38.38
CA PRO A 404 -27.28 13.15 39.33
C PRO A 404 -28.45 13.86 38.62
N THR A 405 -29.66 13.64 39.11
CA THR A 405 -30.83 14.43 38.70
C THR A 405 -30.64 15.90 39.11
N LEU A 406 -31.37 16.83 38.50
CA LEU A 406 -31.21 18.26 38.83
C LEU A 406 -31.39 18.53 40.33
N ARG A 407 -32.44 17.94 40.93
CA ARG A 407 -32.70 18.04 42.38
C ARG A 407 -31.58 17.44 43.23
N GLN A 408 -31.04 16.28 42.84
CA GLN A 408 -29.94 15.67 43.57
C GLN A 408 -28.67 16.50 43.45
N TYR A 409 -28.40 17.06 42.28
CA TYR A 409 -27.27 17.95 42.05
C TYR A 409 -27.37 19.21 42.93
N ASP A 410 -28.54 19.84 43.00
CA ASP A 410 -28.77 21.02 43.86
C ASP A 410 -28.58 20.69 45.34
N ASN A 411 -29.04 19.52 45.78
CA ASN A 411 -28.86 19.03 47.15
C ASN A 411 -27.38 18.78 47.46
N LEU A 412 -26.66 18.05 46.59
CA LEU A 412 -25.23 17.75 46.76
C LEU A 412 -24.40 19.03 46.78
N THR A 413 -24.71 19.97 45.89
CA THR A 413 -24.09 21.29 45.83
C THR A 413 -24.32 22.06 47.13
N SER A 414 -25.56 22.07 47.64
CA SER A 414 -25.90 22.77 48.88
C SER A 414 -25.20 22.14 50.09
N GLN A 415 -25.19 20.81 50.19
CA GLN A 415 -24.47 20.08 51.24
C GLN A 415 -22.97 20.41 51.23
N ARG A 416 -22.35 20.38 50.05
CA ARG A 416 -20.93 20.69 49.91
C ARG A 416 -20.60 22.14 50.23
N LYS A 417 -21.48 23.09 49.89
CA LYS A 417 -21.33 24.50 50.30
C LYS A 417 -21.34 24.67 51.81
N VAL A 418 -22.22 23.96 52.51
CA VAL A 418 -22.28 23.95 53.98
C VAL A 418 -21.01 23.33 54.56
N GLU A 419 -20.57 22.18 54.04
CA GLU A 419 -19.35 21.49 54.49
C GLU A 419 -18.09 22.36 54.32
N LEU A 420 -17.94 23.02 53.16
CA LEU A 420 -16.82 23.93 52.91
C LEU A 420 -16.86 25.17 53.82
N ALA A 421 -18.05 25.71 54.11
CA ALA A 421 -18.19 26.84 55.03
C ALA A 421 -17.80 26.46 56.48
N VAL A 422 -18.16 25.25 56.93
CA VAL A 422 -17.73 24.71 58.23
C VAL A 422 -16.22 24.57 58.25
N ARG A 423 -15.64 23.94 57.22
CA ARG A 423 -14.19 23.75 57.11
C ARG A 423 -13.41 25.06 57.08
N TRP A 424 -13.87 26.06 56.33
CA TRP A 424 -13.27 27.40 56.34
C TRP A 424 -13.34 28.05 57.72
N SER A 425 -14.46 27.91 58.44
CA SER A 425 -14.56 28.45 59.81
C SER A 425 -13.60 27.76 60.78
N GLU A 426 -13.36 26.45 60.64
CA GLU A 426 -12.38 25.71 61.44
C GLU A 426 -10.94 26.11 61.10
N GLU A 427 -10.62 26.24 59.81
CA GLU A 427 -9.31 26.70 59.34
C GLU A 427 -9.02 28.14 59.81
N ASP A 428 -10.00 29.05 59.75
CA ASP A 428 -9.87 30.42 60.26
C ASP A 428 -9.62 30.47 61.78
N LYS A 429 -10.32 29.62 62.55
CA LYS A 429 -10.09 29.51 64.00
C LYS A 429 -8.68 29.00 64.31
N ALA A 430 -8.23 27.95 63.62
CA ALA A 430 -6.89 27.40 63.79
C ALA A 430 -5.79 28.42 63.41
N LEU A 431 -5.98 29.18 62.34
CA LEU A 431 -5.07 30.25 61.93
C LEU A 431 -5.02 31.38 62.96
N ALA A 432 -6.16 31.76 63.55
CA ALA A 432 -6.23 32.76 64.61
C ALA A 432 -5.47 32.30 65.88
N GLU A 433 -5.61 31.03 66.27
CA GLU A 433 -4.87 30.43 67.39
C GLU A 433 -3.36 30.45 67.14
N VAL A 434 -2.90 30.03 65.96
CA VAL A 434 -1.48 30.05 65.60
C VAL A 434 -0.94 31.49 65.58
N SER A 435 -1.68 32.44 65.01
CA SER A 435 -1.29 33.86 64.98
C SER A 435 -1.12 34.45 66.40
N CYS A 436 -2.02 34.11 67.33
CA CYS A 436 -1.89 34.50 68.73
C CYS A 436 -0.65 33.90 69.40
N THR A 437 -0.26 32.66 69.06
CA THR A 437 0.94 32.02 69.63
C THR A 437 2.26 32.55 69.08
N VAL A 438 2.28 33.14 67.88
CA VAL A 438 3.49 33.70 67.25
C VAL A 438 3.71 35.18 67.62
N SER A 439 2.68 35.84 68.14
CA SER A 439 2.71 37.26 68.55
C SER A 439 3.10 37.49 70.02
N HIS A 440 3.33 36.42 70.77
CA HIS A 440 3.91 36.40 72.12
C HIS A 440 5.33 35.86 72.07
#